data_AF-A0A392Q265-F1
#
_entry.id   AF-A0A392Q265-F1
#
_cell.length_a   1.000
_cell.length_b   1.000
_cell.length_c   1.000
_cell.angle_alpha   90.00
_cell.angle_beta   90.00
_cell.angle_gamma   90.00
#
_symmetry.space_group_name_H-M   'P 1'
#
loop_
_entity.id
_entity.type
_entity.pdbx_description
1 polymer ?
#
loop_
_entity_poly.entity_id
_entity_poly.type
_entity_poly.pdbx_seq_one_letter_code
_entity_poly.pdbx_strand_id
1 'polypeptide(L)'
;KLVENDEYSESGRGVYPDGLYRMLLQFHERYKHLNMPFIIAENGVADETDLIRRPYLLEHLLAVYAAMNEGVSVLGYLFWTISDNWEWADGYGPKFGLVAVDRANNLARIPRPSYHLFSKVVNSGKVTREDREKAWNELQRAAE
;
A
#
# COMPACT_ATOMS: atom_id res chain seq x y z
N LYS A 1 -6.27 -4.31 20.58
CA LYS A 1 -6.17 -3.01 21.28
C LYS A 1 -5.40 -2.09 20.36
N LEU A 2 -5.94 -0.92 20.03
CA LEU A 2 -5.20 0.11 19.31
C LEU A 2 -4.09 0.62 20.24
N VAL A 3 -2.89 0.82 19.69
CA VAL A 3 -1.74 1.40 20.38
C VAL A 3 -1.77 2.90 20.10
N GLU A 4 -1.67 3.73 21.13
CA GLU A 4 -1.89 5.19 21.02
C GLU A 4 -1.00 5.90 20.00
N ASN A 5 0.19 5.37 19.70
CA ASN A 5 1.17 5.99 18.80
C ASN A 5 1.25 5.32 17.42
N ASP A 6 0.39 4.35 17.14
CA ASP A 6 0.38 3.65 15.85
C ASP A 6 -0.65 4.28 14.91
N GLU A 7 -0.32 4.34 13.63
CA GLU A 7 -1.25 4.76 12.58
C GLU A 7 -2.16 3.58 12.18
N TYR A 8 -3.46 3.82 12.06
CA TYR A 8 -4.46 2.79 11.71
C TYR A 8 -5.29 3.19 10.49
N SER A 9 -5.63 2.21 9.66
CA SER A 9 -6.59 2.36 8.57
C SER A 9 -8.02 2.53 9.07
N GLU A 10 -8.94 2.92 8.18
CA GLU A 10 -10.39 2.97 8.46
C GLU A 10 -10.96 1.59 8.84
N SER A 11 -10.30 0.51 8.42
CA SER A 11 -10.62 -0.87 8.79
C SER A 11 -9.95 -1.34 10.10
N GLY A 12 -9.31 -0.43 10.84
CA GLY A 12 -8.68 -0.72 12.14
C GLY A 12 -7.39 -1.53 12.06
N ARG A 13 -6.72 -1.56 10.89
CA ARG A 13 -5.46 -2.29 10.69
C ARG A 13 -4.27 -1.34 10.85
N GLY A 14 -3.27 -1.71 11.64
CA GLY A 14 -2.07 -0.89 11.83
C GLY A 14 -1.25 -0.76 10.55
N VAL A 15 -0.72 0.44 10.28
CA VAL A 15 0.18 0.72 9.17
C VAL A 15 1.61 0.41 9.61
N TYR A 16 2.19 -0.67 9.09
CA TYR A 16 3.47 -1.18 9.55
C TYR A 16 4.35 -1.76 8.42
N PRO A 17 5.00 -0.90 7.60
CA PRO A 17 5.81 -1.33 6.46
C PRO A 17 6.99 -2.24 6.87
N ASP A 18 7.57 -2.02 8.05
CA ASP A 18 8.61 -2.89 8.64
C ASP A 18 8.14 -4.35 8.78
N GLY A 19 6.84 -4.58 8.97
CA GLY A 19 6.25 -5.91 9.04
C GLY A 19 6.39 -6.66 7.72
N LEU A 20 6.16 -6.00 6.59
CA LEU A 20 6.32 -6.58 5.25
C LEU A 20 7.78 -6.95 4.99
N TYR A 21 8.72 -6.05 5.31
CA TYR A 21 10.16 -6.32 5.21
C TYR A 21 10.57 -7.55 6.03
N ARG A 22 10.21 -7.58 7.33
CA ARG A 22 10.54 -8.69 8.23
C ARG A 22 9.93 -10.02 7.77
N MET A 23 8.68 -10.01 7.31
CA MET A 23 8.02 -11.20 6.79
C MET A 23 8.75 -11.73 5.54
N LEU A 24 9.15 -10.86 4.60
CA LEU A 24 9.88 -11.28 3.40
C LEU A 24 11.21 -11.95 3.75
N LEU A 25 11.98 -11.40 4.70
CA LEU A 25 13.20 -12.03 5.18
C LEU A 25 12.94 -13.40 5.82
N GLN A 26 11.92 -13.51 6.67
CA GLN A 26 11.57 -14.78 7.32
C GLN A 26 11.15 -15.85 6.31
N PHE A 27 10.35 -15.48 5.30
CA PHE A 27 9.93 -16.39 4.25
C PHE A 27 11.10 -16.79 3.35
N HIS A 28 11.96 -15.84 3.00
CA HIS A 28 13.18 -16.13 2.25
C HIS A 28 14.04 -17.13 3.00
N GLU A 29 14.36 -16.88 4.27
CA GLU A 29 15.19 -17.79 5.07
C GLU A 29 14.59 -19.19 5.19
N ARG A 30 13.26 -19.28 5.33
CA ARG A 30 12.54 -20.55 5.41
C ARG A 30 12.57 -21.34 4.11
N TYR A 31 12.44 -20.68 2.96
CA TYR A 31 12.23 -21.32 1.66
C TYR A 31 13.41 -21.18 0.68
N LYS A 32 14.53 -20.56 1.07
CA LYS A 32 15.67 -20.31 0.18
C LYS A 32 16.26 -21.56 -0.47
N HIS A 33 16.14 -22.72 0.18
CA HIS A 33 16.57 -24.01 -0.38
C HIS A 33 15.79 -24.43 -1.64
N LEU A 34 14.61 -23.87 -1.87
CA LEU A 34 13.79 -24.09 -3.07
C LEU A 34 14.12 -23.11 -4.21
N ASN A 35 14.94 -22.07 -3.93
CA ASN A 35 15.25 -21.00 -4.87
C ASN A 35 14.00 -20.39 -5.54
N MET A 36 12.93 -20.25 -4.76
CA MET A 36 11.63 -19.77 -5.24
C MET A 36 11.52 -18.26 -5.11
N PRO A 37 11.13 -17.55 -6.19
CA PRO A 37 10.88 -16.13 -6.11
C PRO A 37 9.47 -15.83 -5.58
N PHE A 38 9.28 -14.62 -5.03
CA PHE A 38 8.02 -14.16 -4.45
C PHE A 38 7.32 -13.11 -5.31
N ILE A 39 5.99 -13.06 -5.20
CA ILE A 39 5.16 -11.94 -5.65
C ILE A 39 4.36 -11.48 -4.44
N ILE A 40 4.34 -10.17 -4.19
CA ILE A 40 3.43 -9.60 -3.20
C ILE A 40 2.07 -9.53 -3.88
N ALA A 41 1.26 -10.55 -3.65
CA ALA A 41 -0.02 -10.71 -4.35
C ALA A 41 -1.07 -9.68 -3.93
N GLU A 42 -0.99 -9.20 -2.69
CA GLU A 42 -1.85 -8.15 -2.15
C GLU A 42 -1.08 -7.33 -1.12
N ASN A 43 -1.18 -6.01 -1.24
CA ASN A 43 -0.83 -5.06 -0.19
C ASN A 43 -1.61 -3.76 -0.42
N GLY A 44 -2.19 -3.19 0.63
CA GLY A 44 -3.09 -2.05 0.50
C GLY A 44 -3.71 -1.60 1.81
N VAL A 45 -4.42 -0.48 1.76
CA VAL A 45 -4.96 0.19 2.94
C VAL A 45 -6.36 0.75 2.67
N ALA A 46 -7.26 0.57 3.64
CA ALA A 46 -8.59 1.18 3.65
C ALA A 46 -8.47 2.66 4.06
N ASP A 47 -8.80 3.55 3.14
CA ASP A 47 -8.64 5.01 3.27
C ASP A 47 -9.50 5.74 2.23
N GLU A 48 -10.68 6.22 2.61
CA GLU A 48 -11.55 7.01 1.75
C GLU A 48 -10.92 8.34 1.35
N THR A 49 -10.14 8.94 2.26
CA THR A 49 -9.53 10.28 2.14
C THR A 49 -8.33 10.33 1.18
N ASP A 50 -7.67 9.19 0.95
CA ASP A 50 -6.41 9.06 0.21
C ASP A 50 -5.19 9.77 0.85
N LEU A 51 -5.31 10.15 2.13
CA LEU A 51 -4.24 10.81 2.87
C LEU A 51 -3.16 9.83 3.29
N ILE A 52 -3.52 8.67 3.84
CA ILE A 52 -2.56 7.66 4.33
C ILE A 52 -2.12 6.71 3.22
N ARG A 53 -2.93 6.52 2.17
CA ARG A 53 -2.64 5.57 1.08
C ARG A 53 -1.33 5.86 0.36
N ARG A 54 -1.01 7.14 0.15
CA ARG A 54 0.22 7.53 -0.57
C ARG A 54 1.49 7.24 0.22
N PRO A 55 1.65 7.67 1.49
CA PRO A 55 2.79 7.24 2.29
C PRO A 55 2.80 5.72 2.48
N TYR A 56 1.65 5.09 2.75
CA TYR A 56 1.55 3.62 2.84
C TYR A 56 2.16 2.91 1.63
N LEU A 57 1.73 3.30 0.43
CA LEU A 57 2.21 2.75 -0.84
C LEU A 57 3.72 2.88 -0.99
N LEU A 58 4.27 4.08 -0.75
CA LEU A 58 5.70 4.33 -0.93
C LEU A 58 6.54 3.57 0.10
N GLU A 59 6.15 3.58 1.38
CA GLU A 59 6.91 2.89 2.43
C GLU A 59 6.89 1.37 2.25
N HIS A 60 5.78 0.76 1.82
CA HIS A 60 5.73 -0.68 1.57
C HIS A 60 6.54 -1.08 0.34
N LEU A 61 6.56 -0.27 -0.71
CA LEU A 61 7.45 -0.49 -1.86
C LEU A 61 8.94 -0.39 -1.46
N LEU A 62 9.28 0.58 -0.60
CA LEU A 62 10.64 0.70 -0.06
C LEU A 62 11.00 -0.48 0.85
N ALA A 63 10.06 -1.02 1.63
CA ALA A 63 10.25 -2.22 2.44
C ALA A 63 10.53 -3.47 1.57
N VAL A 64 9.81 -3.62 0.45
CA VAL A 64 10.09 -4.68 -0.55
C VAL A 64 11.49 -4.50 -1.14
N TYR A 65 11.83 -3.28 -1.55
CA TYR A 65 13.15 -2.97 -2.11
C TYR A 65 14.29 -3.24 -1.10
N ALA A 66 14.10 -2.90 0.17
CA ALA A 66 15.05 -3.21 1.23
C ALA A 66 15.25 -4.73 1.38
N ALA A 67 14.18 -5.52 1.33
CA ALA A 67 14.29 -6.98 1.36
C ALA A 67 15.04 -7.53 0.13
N MET A 68 14.82 -6.94 -1.05
CA MET A 68 15.55 -7.33 -2.27
C MET A 68 17.06 -7.07 -2.13
N ASN A 69 17.47 -5.99 -1.45
CA ASN A 69 18.88 -5.71 -1.18
C ASN A 69 19.52 -6.74 -0.24
N GLU A 70 18.73 -7.42 0.60
CA GLU A 70 19.16 -8.52 1.46
C GLU A 70 19.11 -9.90 0.75
N GLY A 71 18.87 -9.93 -0.57
CA GLY A 71 18.88 -11.16 -1.37
C GLY A 71 17.52 -11.83 -1.57
N VAL A 72 16.43 -11.24 -1.08
CA VAL A 72 15.08 -11.77 -1.33
C VAL A 72 14.70 -11.58 -2.80
N SER A 73 14.44 -12.67 -3.52
CA SER A 73 13.98 -12.60 -4.91
C SER A 73 12.48 -12.26 -4.97
N VAL A 74 12.17 -11.03 -5.36
CA VAL A 74 10.79 -10.55 -5.57
C VAL A 74 10.59 -10.17 -7.04
N LEU A 75 9.58 -10.74 -7.68
CA LEU A 75 9.26 -10.51 -9.10
C LEU A 75 8.30 -9.36 -9.32
N GLY A 76 7.48 -9.03 -8.33
CA GLY A 76 6.44 -8.04 -8.50
C GLY A 76 5.65 -7.76 -7.24
N TYR A 77 4.89 -6.67 -7.33
CA TYR A 77 4.03 -6.14 -6.29
C TYR A 77 2.68 -5.79 -6.91
N LEU A 78 1.60 -6.32 -6.33
CA LEU A 78 0.24 -6.09 -6.74
C LEU A 78 -0.48 -5.32 -5.63
N PHE A 79 -0.87 -4.08 -5.93
CA PHE A 79 -1.61 -3.25 -4.99
C PHE A 79 -3.06 -3.74 -4.88
N TRP A 80 -3.53 -3.95 -3.65
CA TRP A 80 -4.95 -4.17 -3.36
C TRP A 80 -5.60 -2.80 -3.05
N THR A 81 -6.33 -2.18 -3.98
CA THR A 81 -6.78 -2.71 -5.28
C THR A 81 -6.90 -1.58 -6.30
N ILE A 82 -7.18 -1.90 -7.57
CA ILE A 82 -7.37 -0.88 -8.60
C ILE A 82 -8.59 0.00 -8.28
N SER A 83 -9.70 -0.56 -7.82
CA SER A 83 -10.92 0.20 -7.53
C SER A 83 -11.62 -0.26 -6.25
N ASP A 84 -12.39 0.62 -5.62
CA ASP A 84 -13.22 0.24 -4.47
C ASP A 84 -14.14 -0.96 -4.81
N ASN A 85 -14.24 -1.91 -3.89
CA ASN A 85 -14.91 -3.18 -4.10
C ASN A 85 -15.79 -3.56 -2.88
N TRP A 86 -16.37 -4.76 -2.91
CA TRP A 86 -17.14 -5.31 -1.78
C TRP A 86 -16.20 -6.04 -0.82
N GLU A 87 -15.93 -5.44 0.34
CA GLU A 87 -15.05 -6.00 1.38
C GLU A 87 -15.84 -6.93 2.32
N TRP A 88 -16.29 -8.06 1.76
CA TRP A 88 -16.86 -9.17 2.51
C TRP A 88 -17.96 -8.76 3.53
N ALA A 89 -17.76 -9.02 4.82
CA ALA A 89 -18.72 -8.70 5.87
C ALA A 89 -18.84 -7.19 6.13
N ASP A 90 -17.84 -6.40 5.76
CA ASP A 90 -17.79 -4.94 5.91
C ASP A 90 -18.46 -4.22 4.72
N GLY A 91 -18.88 -4.99 3.70
CA GLY A 91 -19.60 -4.48 2.54
C GLY A 91 -18.81 -3.42 1.78
N TYR A 92 -19.45 -2.30 1.43
CA TYR A 92 -18.81 -1.22 0.68
C TYR A 92 -18.19 -0.13 1.57
N GLY A 93 -18.12 -0.33 2.89
CA GLY A 93 -17.57 0.67 3.81
C GLY A 93 -16.10 0.95 3.54
N PRO A 94 -15.20 -0.02 3.75
CA PRO A 94 -13.77 0.15 3.52
C PRO A 94 -13.43 0.52 2.07
N LYS A 95 -12.64 1.57 1.89
CA LYS A 95 -12.20 2.02 0.56
C LYS A 95 -10.75 1.63 0.33
N PHE A 96 -10.49 0.57 -0.42
CA PHE A 96 -9.12 0.12 -0.73
C PHE A 96 -8.60 0.62 -2.09
N GLY A 97 -9.47 1.12 -2.96
CA GLY A 97 -9.13 1.39 -4.35
C GLY A 97 -8.14 2.54 -4.53
N LEU A 98 -7.26 2.41 -5.52
CA LEU A 98 -6.62 3.58 -6.14
C LEU A 98 -7.66 4.44 -6.89
N VAL A 99 -8.78 3.85 -7.29
CA VAL A 99 -9.89 4.49 -7.99
C VAL A 99 -11.16 4.35 -7.16
N ALA A 100 -11.77 5.47 -6.80
CA ALA A 100 -13.06 5.49 -6.14
C ALA A 100 -14.18 5.03 -7.08
N VAL A 101 -15.20 4.35 -6.55
CA VAL A 101 -16.39 3.95 -7.31
C VAL A 101 -17.61 4.67 -6.74
N ASP A 102 -18.17 5.59 -7.52
CA ASP A 102 -19.42 6.28 -7.17
C ASP A 102 -20.62 5.40 -7.52
N ARG A 103 -21.15 4.72 -6.49
CA ARG A 103 -22.27 3.79 -6.65
C ARG A 103 -23.62 4.46 -6.87
N ALA A 104 -23.74 5.75 -6.53
CA ALA A 104 -24.96 6.52 -6.74
C ALA A 104 -25.02 7.15 -8.15
N ASN A 105 -23.85 7.39 -8.76
CA ASN A 105 -23.72 8.02 -10.07
C ASN A 105 -23.24 7.03 -11.15
N ASN A 106 -24.11 6.08 -11.52
CA ASN A 106 -23.85 5.12 -12.61
C ASN A 106 -22.49 4.39 -12.53
N LEU A 107 -22.05 4.07 -11.31
CA LEU A 107 -20.75 3.44 -11.06
C LEU A 107 -19.58 4.27 -11.62
N ALA A 108 -19.59 5.60 -11.56
CA ALA A 108 -18.47 6.40 -12.07
C ALA A 108 -17.14 6.03 -11.39
N ARG A 109 -16.04 6.03 -12.15
CA ARG A 109 -14.69 5.69 -11.66
C ARG A 109 -13.88 6.97 -11.54
N ILE A 110 -13.43 7.29 -10.34
CA ILE A 110 -12.76 8.55 -10.02
C ILE A 110 -11.36 8.22 -9.48
N PRO A 111 -10.29 8.39 -10.27
CA PRO A 111 -8.93 8.15 -9.81
C PRO A 111 -8.59 9.04 -8.60
N ARG A 112 -8.04 8.42 -7.54
CA ARG A 112 -7.51 9.15 -6.39
C ARG A 112 -6.09 9.66 -6.67
N PRO A 113 -5.57 10.65 -5.93
CA PRO A 113 -4.18 11.09 -6.05
C PRO A 113 -3.14 9.93 -6.02
N SER A 114 -3.38 8.91 -5.19
CA SER A 114 -2.57 7.68 -5.12
C SER A 114 -2.52 6.89 -6.41
N TYR A 115 -3.57 6.88 -7.24
CA TYR A 115 -3.55 6.25 -8.56
C TYR A 115 -2.47 6.86 -9.45
N HIS A 116 -2.38 8.19 -9.47
CA HIS A 116 -1.41 8.90 -10.28
C HIS A 116 0.01 8.71 -9.75
N LEU A 117 0.17 8.70 -8.42
CA LEU A 117 1.45 8.39 -7.79
C LEU A 117 1.91 6.97 -8.11
N PHE A 118 1.05 5.96 -7.93
CA PHE A 118 1.38 4.57 -8.24
C PHE A 118 1.71 4.40 -9.73
N SER A 119 0.94 5.04 -10.62
CA SER A 119 1.21 5.05 -12.07
C SER A 119 2.59 5.65 -12.38
N LYS A 120 2.98 6.75 -11.71
CA LYS A 120 4.32 7.36 -11.85
C LYS A 120 5.41 6.39 -11.39
N VAL A 121 5.23 5.73 -10.26
CA VAL A 121 6.20 4.75 -9.73
C VAL A 121 6.33 3.54 -10.65
N VAL A 122 5.23 2.96 -11.11
CA VAL A 122 5.23 1.81 -12.03
C VAL A 122 5.93 2.14 -13.34
N ASN A 123 5.66 3.31 -13.93
CA ASN A 123 6.28 3.71 -15.19
C ASN A 123 7.77 4.06 -15.06
N SER A 124 8.18 4.64 -13.92
CA SER A 124 9.57 5.05 -13.70
C SER A 124 10.45 3.96 -13.07
N GLY A 125 9.83 2.95 -12.44
CA GLY A 125 10.49 1.95 -11.62
C GLY A 125 11.15 2.53 -10.35
N LYS A 126 10.76 3.73 -9.92
CA LYS A 126 11.46 4.47 -8.85
C LYS A 126 10.49 5.10 -7.86
N VAL A 127 10.85 5.02 -6.58
CA VAL A 127 10.32 5.89 -5.52
C VAL A 127 11.32 7.03 -5.33
N THR A 128 10.89 8.27 -5.58
CA THR A 128 11.77 9.44 -5.41
C THR A 128 11.63 10.04 -4.01
N ARG A 129 12.69 10.70 -3.55
CA ARG A 129 12.65 11.44 -2.28
C ARG A 129 11.60 12.56 -2.29
N GLU A 130 11.46 13.26 -3.41
CA GLU A 130 10.48 14.33 -3.59
C GLU A 130 9.04 13.80 -3.44
N ASP A 131 8.71 12.68 -4.11
CA ASP A 131 7.38 12.07 -4.00
C ASP A 131 7.08 11.62 -2.57
N ARG A 132 8.09 11.05 -1.89
CA ARG A 132 7.99 10.63 -0.49
C ARG A 132 7.76 11.80 0.44
N GLU A 133 8.58 12.85 0.36
CA GLU A 133 8.43 14.07 1.17
C GLU A 133 7.07 14.72 0.94
N LYS A 134 6.62 14.81 -0.32
CA LYS A 134 5.30 15.35 -0.64
C LYS A 134 4.16 14.54 0.00
N ALA A 135 4.20 13.22 -0.10
CA ALA A 135 3.17 12.35 0.48
C ALA A 135 3.08 12.52 2.01
N TRP A 136 4.22 12.54 2.70
CA TRP A 136 4.27 12.74 4.15
C TRP A 136 3.84 14.14 4.58
N ASN A 137 4.27 15.18 3.87
CA ASN A 137 3.89 16.57 4.17
C ASN A 137 2.39 16.79 4.04
N GLU A 138 1.74 16.18 3.04
CA GLU A 138 0.29 16.28 2.87
C GLU A 138 -0.47 15.58 3.99
N LEU A 139 -0.02 14.40 4.43
CA LEU A 139 -0.59 13.71 5.58
C LEU A 139 -0.45 14.54 6.87
N GLN A 140 0.75 15.07 7.14
CA GLN A 140 1.02 15.88 8.32
C GLN A 140 0.14 17.14 8.38
N ARG A 141 0.01 17.85 7.26
CA ARG A 141 -0.86 19.04 7.17
C ARG A 141 -2.34 18.75 7.39
N ALA A 142 -2.79 17.53 7.08
CA ALA A 142 -4.18 17.14 7.30
C ALA A 142 -4.45 16.68 8.75
N ALA A 143 -3.39 16.38 9.51
CA ALA A 143 -3.47 16.00 10.92
C ALA A 143 -3.35 17.20 11.89
N GLU A 144 -2.88 18.36 11.40
CA GLU A 144 -2.88 19.65 12.09
C GLU A 144 -4.27 20.31 12.10
#